data_AF-J0Q6D3-F1
#
_entry.id   AF-J0Q6D3-F1
#
_cell.length_a   1.000
_cell.length_b   1.000
_cell.length_c   1.000
_cell.angle_alpha   90.00
_cell.angle_beta   90.00
_cell.angle_gamma   90.00
#
_symmetry.space_group_name_H-M   'P 1'
#
loop_
_entity.id
_entity.type
_entity.pdbx_description
1 polymer ?
#
loop_
_entity_poly.entity_id
_entity_poly.type
_entity_poly.pdbx_seq_one_letter_code
_entity_poly.pdbx_strand_id
1 'polypeptide(L)'
;MGHEALQMLDEKASEEEIKAMFLMLSGGLKSQPGEDEKATAVAYLFSLNGLSRWAIKTATRDVMKGKAEGLSTTFMPASADLLLYCEKLEDNIRTTVDRIFKSLDRPEMKPKAEPVSAEKWDKLMQML
;
A
#
# COMPACT_ATOMS: atom_id res chain seq x y z
N MET A 1 -2.79 17.17 0.79
CA MET A 1 -3.14 15.76 0.43
C MET A 1 -1.96 14.95 -0.09
N GLY A 2 -1.40 15.20 -1.30
CA GLY A 2 -0.30 14.37 -1.85
C GLY A 2 1.00 14.41 -1.03
N HIS A 3 1.45 15.61 -0.65
CA HIS A 3 2.64 15.77 0.21
C HIS A 3 2.46 15.20 1.62
N GLU A 4 1.27 15.34 2.21
CA GLU A 4 0.94 14.74 3.52
C GLU A 4 0.99 13.21 3.47
N ALA A 5 0.50 12.61 2.38
CA ALA A 5 0.57 11.17 2.18
C ALA A 5 2.02 10.66 2.08
N LEU A 6 2.92 11.43 1.47
CA LEU A 6 4.35 11.10 1.44
C LEU A 6 5.01 11.31 2.81
N GLN A 7 4.70 12.39 3.50
CA GLN A 7 5.22 12.70 4.85
C GLN A 7 4.87 11.60 5.86
N MET A 8 3.67 11.00 5.74
CA MET A 8 3.27 9.85 6.56
C MET A 8 4.22 8.65 6.40
N LEU A 9 4.87 8.48 5.24
CA LEU A 9 5.83 7.39 5.00
C LEU A 9 7.23 7.69 5.56
N ASP A 10 7.50 8.95 5.89
CA ASP A 10 8.78 9.37 6.48
C ASP A 10 8.82 9.08 7.98
N GLU A 11 7.66 9.03 8.64
CA GLU A 11 7.57 8.63 10.04
C GLU A 11 7.81 7.12 10.20
N LYS A 12 9.00 6.76 10.66
CA LYS A 12 9.42 5.37 10.84
C LYS A 12 8.78 4.74 12.07
N ALA A 13 8.46 3.45 11.96
CA ALA A 13 7.99 2.68 13.10
C ALA A 13 9.09 2.60 14.16
N SER A 14 8.73 2.74 15.43
CA SER A 14 9.70 2.46 16.51
C SER A 14 9.89 0.95 16.69
N GLU A 15 10.96 0.56 17.39
CA GLU A 15 11.16 -0.85 17.72
C GLU A 15 9.98 -1.43 18.53
N GLU A 16 9.41 -0.64 19.43
CA GLU A 16 8.26 -1.03 20.25
C GLU A 16 7.02 -1.27 19.39
N GLU A 17 6.81 -0.48 18.33
CA GLU A 17 5.71 -0.69 17.40
C GLU A 17 5.89 -1.99 16.60
N ILE A 18 7.12 -2.31 16.19
CA ILE A 18 7.42 -3.57 15.49
C ILE A 18 7.27 -4.77 16.45
N LYS A 19 7.75 -4.66 17.69
CA LYS A 19 7.56 -5.67 18.74
C LYS A 19 6.08 -5.88 19.05
N ALA A 20 5.29 -4.80 19.13
CA ALA A 20 3.86 -4.87 19.37
C ALA A 20 3.11 -5.55 18.21
N MET A 21 3.47 -5.25 16.96
CA MET A 21 2.95 -5.97 15.79
C MET A 21 3.26 -7.47 15.89
N PHE A 22 4.50 -7.86 16.18
CA PHE A 22 4.85 -9.27 16.33
C PHE A 22 3.97 -9.97 17.37
N LEU A 23 3.78 -9.36 18.54
CA LEU A 23 2.92 -9.91 19.60
C LEU A 23 1.45 -10.02 19.17
N MET A 24 0.93 -9.03 18.43
CA MET A 24 -0.45 -9.10 17.92
C MET A 24 -0.63 -10.24 16.91
N LEU A 25 0.34 -10.41 16.02
CA LEU A 25 0.31 -11.47 15.02
C LEU A 25 0.46 -12.85 15.66
N SER A 26 1.40 -13.02 16.60
CA SER A 26 1.61 -14.30 17.30
C SER A 26 0.43 -14.68 18.19
N GLY A 27 -0.33 -13.70 18.71
CA GLY A 27 -1.58 -13.95 19.42
C GLY A 27 -2.77 -14.31 18.51
N GLY A 28 -2.70 -13.98 17.21
CA GLY A 28 -3.78 -14.19 16.24
C GLY A 28 -3.56 -15.34 15.25
N LEU A 29 -2.32 -15.77 15.06
CA LEU A 29 -1.90 -16.71 14.03
C LEU A 29 -1.04 -17.84 14.61
N LYS A 30 -0.95 -18.96 13.87
CA LYS A 30 -0.12 -20.09 14.26
C LYS A 30 1.33 -19.87 13.84
N SER A 31 2.27 -20.07 14.76
CA SER A 31 3.69 -20.20 14.41
C SER A 31 3.97 -21.48 13.63
N GLN A 32 5.06 -21.52 12.87
CA GLN A 32 5.46 -22.76 12.22
C GLN A 32 6.01 -23.76 13.27
N PRO A 33 5.79 -25.07 13.09
CA PRO A 33 6.32 -26.07 14.01
C PRO A 33 7.85 -25.98 14.11
N GLY A 34 8.36 -25.85 15.34
CA GLY A 34 9.81 -25.80 15.60
C GLY A 34 10.45 -24.42 15.47
N GLU A 35 9.69 -23.35 15.21
CA GLU A 35 10.21 -21.99 15.26
C GLU A 35 10.57 -21.57 16.69
N ASP A 36 11.75 -20.96 16.84
CA ASP A 36 12.11 -20.24 18.07
C ASP A 36 11.48 -18.85 18.04
N GLU A 37 10.51 -18.63 18.92
CA GLU A 37 9.74 -17.38 18.99
C GLU A 37 10.62 -16.13 19.16
N LYS A 38 11.71 -16.23 19.95
CA LYS A 38 12.61 -15.09 20.18
C LYS A 38 13.43 -14.80 18.94
N ALA A 39 13.95 -15.84 18.28
CA ALA A 39 14.68 -15.68 17.01
C ALA A 39 13.77 -15.07 15.94
N THR A 40 12.51 -15.51 15.85
CA THR A 40 11.53 -14.95 14.92
C THR A 40 11.20 -13.49 15.22
N ALA A 41 11.02 -13.13 16.50
CA ALA A 41 10.81 -11.74 16.89
C ALA A 41 11.98 -10.83 16.50
N VAL A 42 13.22 -11.31 16.68
CA VAL A 42 14.43 -10.58 16.25
C VAL A 42 14.50 -10.46 14.73
N ALA A 43 14.15 -11.52 13.98
CA ALA A 43 14.09 -11.47 12.52
C ALA A 43 13.08 -10.43 12.02
N TYR A 44 11.91 -10.33 12.66
CA TYR A 44 10.92 -9.29 12.39
C TYR A 44 11.48 -7.89 12.66
N LEU A 45 12.09 -7.68 13.84
CA LEU A 45 12.67 -6.40 14.21
C LEU A 45 13.73 -5.94 13.18
N PHE A 46 14.61 -6.86 12.78
CA PHE A 46 15.68 -6.54 11.84
C PHE A 46 15.15 -6.30 10.42
N SER A 47 14.26 -7.16 9.94
CA SER A 47 13.75 -7.08 8.55
C SER A 47 12.86 -5.86 8.33
N LEU A 48 12.13 -5.42 9.36
CA LEU A 48 11.10 -4.38 9.24
C LEU A 48 11.57 -3.00 9.70
N ASN A 49 12.81 -2.90 10.19
CA ASN A 49 13.41 -1.63 10.56
C ASN A 49 13.51 -0.72 9.32
N GLY A 50 13.16 0.56 9.49
CA GLY A 50 13.16 1.55 8.40
C GLY A 50 11.84 1.65 7.62
N LEU A 51 10.89 0.75 7.86
CA LEU A 51 9.53 0.89 7.34
C LEU A 51 8.76 1.98 8.09
N SER A 52 7.81 2.61 7.40
CA SER A 52 6.92 3.59 8.00
C SER A 52 6.01 2.97 9.04
N ARG A 53 5.70 3.74 10.08
CA ARG A 53 4.70 3.39 11.10
C ARG A 53 3.37 3.02 10.46
N TRP A 54 2.99 3.75 9.41
CA TRP A 54 1.76 3.49 8.68
C TRP A 54 1.77 2.11 8.01
N ALA A 55 2.86 1.71 7.35
CA ALA A 55 2.96 0.41 6.70
C ALA A 55 2.86 -0.72 7.73
N ILE A 56 3.57 -0.62 8.86
CA ILE A 56 3.52 -1.60 9.96
C ILE A 56 2.08 -1.77 10.49
N LYS A 57 1.39 -0.66 10.82
CA LYS A 57 0.01 -0.72 11.35
C LYS A 57 -0.98 -1.26 10.32
N THR A 58 -0.82 -0.86 9.05
CA THR A 58 -1.68 -1.30 7.96
C THR A 58 -1.49 -2.79 7.69
N ALA A 59 -0.25 -3.27 7.58
CA ALA A 59 0.07 -4.67 7.38
C ALA A 59 -0.45 -5.53 8.55
N THR A 60 -0.22 -5.12 9.79
CA THR A 60 -0.74 -5.83 10.98
C THR A 60 -2.25 -6.03 10.88
N ARG A 61 -2.98 -4.94 10.59
CA ARG A 61 -4.44 -4.96 10.49
C ARG A 61 -4.91 -5.85 9.33
N ASP A 62 -4.26 -5.76 8.18
CA ASP A 62 -4.68 -6.48 6.98
C ASP A 62 -4.42 -7.98 7.14
N VAL A 63 -3.28 -8.37 7.72
CA VAL A 63 -2.96 -9.76 8.09
C VAL A 63 -3.99 -10.31 9.08
N MET A 64 -4.26 -9.59 10.18
CA MET A 64 -5.25 -10.02 11.18
C MET A 64 -6.68 -10.15 10.63
N LYS A 65 -7.00 -9.42 9.55
CA LYS A 65 -8.29 -9.51 8.86
C LYS A 65 -8.30 -10.57 7.74
N GLY A 66 -7.18 -11.24 7.47
CA GLY A 66 -7.02 -12.15 6.33
C GLY A 66 -7.12 -11.46 4.97
N LYS A 67 -6.77 -10.17 4.90
CA LYS A 67 -6.82 -9.34 3.69
C LYS A 67 -5.46 -9.03 3.07
N ALA A 68 -4.37 -9.46 3.72
CA ALA A 68 -3.03 -9.29 3.19
C ALA A 68 -2.78 -10.29 2.05
N GLU A 69 -2.99 -9.84 0.80
CA GLU A 69 -2.79 -10.64 -0.40
C GLU A 69 -1.39 -11.25 -0.45
N GLY A 70 -1.31 -12.55 -0.71
CA GLY A 70 -0.06 -13.31 -0.80
C GLY A 70 0.48 -13.82 0.53
N LEU A 71 -0.11 -13.43 1.67
CA LEU A 71 0.26 -13.94 3.00
C LEU A 71 -0.75 -15.00 3.47
N SER A 72 -0.30 -15.88 4.37
CA SER A 72 -1.18 -16.87 4.99
C SER A 72 -2.22 -16.19 5.89
N THR A 73 -3.46 -16.67 5.83
CA THR A 73 -4.53 -16.27 6.77
C THR A 73 -4.52 -17.06 8.08
N THR A 74 -3.65 -18.06 8.19
CA THR A 74 -3.61 -19.00 9.32
C THR A 74 -2.27 -19.00 10.03
N PHE A 75 -1.18 -18.90 9.28
CA PHE A 75 0.17 -18.96 9.82
C PHE A 75 0.82 -17.58 9.87
N MET A 76 1.73 -17.42 10.84
CA MET A 76 2.62 -16.27 10.89
C MET A 76 3.36 -16.12 9.55
N PRO A 77 3.42 -14.91 8.97
CA PRO A 77 4.19 -14.71 7.76
C PRO A 77 5.69 -14.85 8.06
N ALA A 78 6.49 -15.28 7.09
CA ALA A 78 7.93 -15.11 7.20
C ALA A 78 8.26 -13.62 7.24
N SER A 79 9.31 -13.21 7.97
CA SER A 79 9.66 -11.79 8.08
C SER A 79 9.95 -11.14 6.72
N ALA A 80 10.53 -11.91 5.78
CA ALA A 80 10.77 -11.46 4.41
C ALA A 80 9.48 -11.24 3.61
N ASP A 81 8.50 -12.14 3.73
CA ASP A 81 7.21 -11.99 3.04
C ASP A 81 6.44 -10.78 3.58
N LEU A 82 6.46 -10.57 4.90
CA LEU A 82 5.84 -9.40 5.51
C LEU A 82 6.55 -8.09 5.12
N LEU A 83 7.88 -8.10 5.01
CA LEU A 83 8.65 -6.97 4.48
C LEU A 83 8.18 -6.59 3.07
N LEU A 84 8.13 -7.56 2.16
CA LEU A 84 7.69 -7.32 0.78
C LEU A 84 6.26 -6.75 0.72
N TYR A 85 5.36 -7.23 1.58
CA TYR A 85 4.02 -6.69 1.68
C TYR A 85 4.03 -5.22 2.14
N CYS A 86 4.80 -4.90 3.17
CA CYS A 86 4.96 -3.52 3.65
C CYS A 86 5.57 -2.58 2.61
N GLU A 87 6.61 -3.02 1.89
CA GLU A 87 7.24 -2.24 0.82
C GLU A 87 6.24 -1.95 -0.31
N LYS A 88 5.44 -2.96 -0.69
CA LYS A 88 4.36 -2.79 -1.68
C LYS A 88 3.32 -1.76 -1.23
N LEU A 89 2.97 -1.73 0.06
CA LEU A 89 2.06 -0.71 0.59
C LEU A 89 2.62 0.71 0.42
N GLU A 90 3.90 0.91 0.76
CA GLU A 90 4.53 2.22 0.60
C GLU A 90 4.67 2.61 -0.87
N ASP A 91 5.10 1.69 -1.72
CA ASP A 91 5.31 1.94 -3.14
C ASP A 91 3.99 2.31 -3.85
N ASN A 92 2.88 1.67 -3.48
CA ASN A 92 1.56 2.02 -4.00
C ASN A 92 1.20 3.49 -3.70
N ILE A 93 1.49 3.99 -2.50
CA ILE A 93 1.26 5.41 -2.16
C ILE A 93 2.18 6.30 -3.00
N ARG A 94 3.48 6.00 -3.03
CA ARG A 94 4.46 6.81 -3.78
C ARG A 94 4.09 6.91 -5.26
N THR A 95 3.80 5.77 -5.88
CA THR A 95 3.39 5.68 -7.29
C THR A 95 2.07 6.40 -7.54
N THR A 96 1.09 6.29 -6.63
CA THR A 96 -0.20 6.99 -6.78
C THR A 96 -0.03 8.50 -6.71
N VAL A 97 0.74 8.99 -5.73
CA VAL A 97 1.01 10.42 -5.57
C VAL A 97 1.79 10.97 -6.76
N ASP A 98 2.83 10.27 -7.23
CA ASP A 98 3.60 10.64 -8.43
C ASP A 98 2.71 10.72 -9.67
N ARG A 99 1.82 9.74 -9.88
CA ARG A 99 0.86 9.77 -11.00
C ARG A 99 -0.08 10.96 -10.93
N ILE A 100 -0.59 11.30 -9.74
CA ILE A 100 -1.47 12.46 -9.54
C ILE A 100 -0.73 13.75 -9.89
N PHE A 101 0.46 13.97 -9.34
CA PHE A 101 1.24 15.18 -9.65
C PHE A 101 1.59 15.28 -11.14
N LYS A 102 2.05 14.19 -11.76
CA LYS A 102 2.29 14.13 -13.21
C LYS A 102 1.03 14.38 -14.04
N SER A 103 -0.16 14.07 -13.52
CA SER A 103 -1.42 14.34 -14.22
C SER A 103 -1.84 15.81 -14.11
N LEU A 104 -1.56 16.46 -12.98
CA LEU A 104 -1.83 17.88 -12.76
C LEU A 104 -0.86 18.77 -13.53
N ASP A 105 0.40 18.35 -13.66
CA ASP A 105 1.41 19.08 -14.44
C ASP A 105 1.26 18.90 -15.96
N ARG A 106 0.39 17.99 -16.40
CA ARG A 106 0.12 17.87 -17.84
C ARG A 106 -0.63 19.11 -18.30
N PRO A 107 -0.14 19.80 -19.35
CA PRO A 107 -0.90 20.88 -19.95
C PRO A 107 -2.26 20.33 -20.38
N GLU A 108 -3.33 21.09 -20.11
CA GLU A 108 -4.66 20.77 -20.62
C GLU A 108 -4.55 20.53 -22.12
N MET A 109 -4.73 19.28 -22.55
CA MET A 109 -4.85 18.99 -23.96
C MET A 109 -6.13 19.68 -24.42
N LYS A 110 -5.99 20.81 -25.12
CA LYS A 110 -7.09 21.36 -25.91
C LYS A 110 -7.63 20.19 -26.76
N PRO A 111 -8.95 19.94 -26.75
CA PRO A 111 -9.50 18.86 -27.55
C PRO A 111 -9.02 19.04 -28.99
N LYS A 112 -8.29 18.04 -29.51
CA LYS A 112 -7.84 18.01 -30.91
C LYS A 112 -8.99 17.78 -31.90
N ALA A 113 -10.22 17.63 -31.40
CA ALA A 113 -11.41 17.54 -32.22
C ALA A 113 -12.04 18.93 -32.30
N GLU A 114 -12.20 19.43 -33.52
CA GLU A 114 -13.21 20.44 -33.80
C GLU A 114 -14.55 19.95 -33.24
N PRO A 115 -15.34 20.82 -32.58
CA PRO A 115 -16.71 20.48 -32.23
C PRO A 115 -17.41 19.94 -33.48
N VAL A 116 -18.26 18.92 -33.30
CA VAL A 116 -19.01 18.22 -34.36
C VAL A 116 -19.33 19.19 -35.51
N SER A 117 -18.92 18.86 -36.73
CA SER A 117 -19.12 19.75 -37.89
C SER A 117 -20.60 20.13 -38.00
N ALA A 118 -20.89 21.33 -38.49
CA ALA A 118 -22.27 21.81 -38.67
C ALA A 118 -23.13 20.77 -39.43
N GLU A 119 -22.55 20.12 -40.42
CA GLU A 119 -23.17 19.03 -41.19
C GLU A 119 -23.55 17.80 -40.36
N LYS A 120 -22.72 17.43 -39.36
CA LYS A 120 -23.02 16.33 -38.46
C LYS A 120 -24.05 16.73 -37.41
N TRP A 121 -24.06 17.99 -36.97
CA TRP A 121 -25.11 18.52 -36.09
C TRP A 121 -26.47 18.54 -36.78
N ASP A 122 -26.54 19.01 -38.03
CA ASP A 122 -27.80 19.05 -38.79
C ASP A 122 -28.37 17.64 -39.00
N LYS A 123 -27.53 16.66 -39.32
CA LYS A 123 -27.97 15.25 -39.38
C LYS A 123 -28.52 14.74 -38.05
N LEU A 124 -27.92 15.14 -36.93
CA LEU A 124 -28.34 14.72 -35.60
C LEU A 124 -29.68 15.36 -35.20
N MET A 125 -29.89 16.62 -35.58
CA MET A 125 -31.14 17.35 -35.36
C MET A 125 -32.29 16.85 -36.26
N GLN A 126 -31.98 16.25 -37.42
CA GLN A 126 -32.99 15.60 -38.28
C GLN A 126 -33.42 14.21 -37.79
N MET A 127 -32.70 13.63 -36.83
CA MET A 127 -32.97 12.30 -36.27
C MET A 127 -33.73 12.35 -34.92
N LEU A 128 -33.99 13.55 -34.38
CA LEU A 128 -34.81 13.81 -33.19
C LEU A 128 -36.21 14.28 -33.60
#